data_AF-A0A662VKZ3-F1
#
_entry.id   AF-A0A662VKZ3-F1
#
_cell.length_a   1.000
_cell.length_b   1.000
_cell.length_c   1.000
_cell.angle_alpha   90.00
_cell.angle_beta   90.00
_cell.angle_gamma   90.00
#
_symmetry.space_group_name_H-M   'P 1'
#
loop_
_entity.id
_entity.type
_entity.pdbx_description
1 polymer ?
#
loop_
_entity_poly.entity_id
_entity_poly.type
_entity_poly.pdbx_seq_one_letter_code
_entity_poly.pdbx_strand_id
1 'polypeptide(L)'
;MILAILPSIFWGFNGILLRKGFEKADVLPGTITVVGISYFVVSFFSVFRFNEVEFPPLKIAILALAGIISYTFGRLFTYSSLTSIGSSRAFSGTSTRILFSSILGMLALGEKMSLEIALGTILMILGLYIFSTEKISAKGLAYSIIGGFAYG
;
A
#
# COMPACT_ATOMS: atom_id res chain seq x y z
N MET A 1 -19.01 8.30 1.46
CA MET A 1 -18.15 9.27 0.75
C MET A 1 -17.21 10.02 1.70
N ILE A 2 -17.70 10.68 2.76
CA ILE A 2 -16.85 11.41 3.73
C ILE A 2 -15.75 10.51 4.35
N LEU A 3 -16.09 9.27 4.72
CA LEU A 3 -15.12 8.31 5.28
C LEU A 3 -14.00 7.89 4.30
N ALA A 4 -14.16 8.08 2.99
CA ALA A 4 -13.15 7.74 1.99
C ALA A 4 -12.24 8.94 1.62
N ILE A 5 -12.76 10.17 1.76
CA ILE A 5 -12.01 11.40 1.45
C ILE A 5 -10.90 11.62 2.48
N LEU A 6 -11.21 11.44 3.77
CA LEU A 6 -10.27 11.72 4.84
C LEU A 6 -8.99 10.84 4.76
N PRO A 7 -9.07 9.51 4.58
CA PRO A 7 -7.88 8.69 4.31
C PRO A 7 -7.12 9.12 3.07
N SER A 8 -7.81 9.56 2.01
CA SER A 8 -7.16 10.00 0.77
C SER A 8 -6.32 11.27 0.98
N ILE A 9 -6.81 12.21 1.79
CA ILE A 9 -6.05 13.40 2.21
C ILE A 9 -4.82 12.98 3.02
N PHE A 10 -4.99 12.08 4.00
CA PHE A 10 -3.87 11.59 4.80
C PHE A 10 -2.82 10.86 3.96
N TRP A 11 -3.23 10.06 2.97
CA TRP A 11 -2.31 9.42 2.03
C TRP A 11 -1.57 10.43 1.16
N GLY A 12 -2.23 11.50 0.71
CA GLY A 12 -1.60 12.60 -0.03
C GLY A 12 -0.51 13.31 0.80
N PHE A 13 -0.83 13.66 2.05
CA PHE A 13 0.15 14.25 2.98
C PHE A 13 1.27 13.26 3.35
N ASN A 14 0.94 11.99 3.56
CA ASN A 14 1.90 10.95 3.91
C ASN A 14 3.04 10.87 2.88
N GLY A 15 2.73 10.96 1.59
CA GLY A 15 3.76 10.94 0.56
C GLY A 15 4.76 12.09 0.64
N ILE A 16 4.32 13.29 1.04
CA ILE A 16 5.19 14.44 1.26
C ILE A 16 6.07 14.22 2.48
N LEU A 17 5.48 13.76 3.60
CA LEU A 17 6.20 13.49 4.84
C LEU A 17 7.25 12.39 4.67
N LEU A 18 6.91 11.31 3.97
CA LEU A 18 7.85 10.23 3.69
C LEU A 18 8.99 10.71 2.77
N ARG A 19 8.69 11.48 1.73
CA ARG A 19 9.71 12.02 0.83
C ARG A 19 10.74 12.85 1.59
N LYS A 20 10.28 13.73 2.49
CA LYS A 20 11.15 14.52 3.38
C LYS A 20 11.86 13.67 4.41
N GLY A 21 11.16 12.73 5.04
CA GLY A 21 11.71 11.86 6.09
C GLY A 21 12.79 10.90 5.58
N PHE A 22 12.75 10.53 4.30
CA PHE A 22 13.79 9.72 3.64
C PHE A 22 14.93 10.56 3.04
N GLU A 23 14.94 11.88 3.17
CA GLU A 23 16.09 12.68 2.74
C GLU A 23 17.32 12.29 3.55
N LYS A 24 18.32 11.70 2.87
CA LYS A 24 19.56 11.19 3.48
C LYS A 24 19.36 10.07 4.51
N ALA A 25 18.22 9.38 4.49
CA ALA A 25 17.95 8.23 5.33
C ALA A 25 17.74 6.96 4.48
N ASP A 26 18.24 5.83 4.98
CA ASP A 26 18.06 4.54 4.32
C ASP A 26 16.61 4.06 4.41
N VAL A 27 16.14 3.43 3.34
CA VAL A 27 14.74 3.01 3.21
C VAL A 27 14.37 1.97 4.26
N LEU A 28 15.24 0.99 4.50
CA LEU A 28 14.96 -0.11 5.43
C LEU A 28 14.78 0.37 6.89
N PRO A 29 15.75 1.06 7.53
CA PRO A 29 15.57 1.57 8.89
C PRO A 29 14.44 2.61 8.97
N GLY A 30 14.26 3.47 7.96
CA GLY A 30 13.12 4.39 7.97
C GLY A 30 11.76 3.67 7.86
N THR A 31 11.68 2.58 7.10
CA THR A 31 10.47 1.73 7.05
C THR A 31 10.18 1.09 8.42
N ILE A 32 11.22 0.58 9.10
CA ILE A 32 11.10 0.03 10.46
C ILE A 32 10.57 1.11 11.42
N THR A 33 11.11 2.33 11.35
CA THR A 33 10.65 3.45 12.18
C THR A 33 9.17 3.76 11.92
N VAL A 34 8.74 3.86 10.66
CA VAL A 34 7.34 4.13 10.31
C VAL A 34 6.39 3.03 10.82
N VAL A 35 6.74 1.77 10.57
CA VAL A 35 5.92 0.62 11.00
C VAL A 35 5.91 0.49 12.52
N GLY A 36 7.06 0.67 13.17
CA GLY A 36 7.20 0.60 14.63
C GLY A 36 6.37 1.66 15.36
N ILE A 37 6.46 2.93 14.92
CA ILE A 37 5.63 4.01 15.48
C ILE A 37 4.15 3.72 15.24
N SER A 38 3.77 3.27 14.05
CA SER A 38 2.37 2.92 13.74
C SER A 38 1.85 1.81 14.65
N TYR A 39 2.64 0.76 14.87
CA TYR A 39 2.28 -0.34 15.76
C TYR A 39 2.14 0.12 17.22
N PHE A 40 3.06 0.96 17.70
CA PHE A 40 2.98 1.53 19.05
C PHE A 40 1.68 2.33 19.25
N VAL A 41 1.36 3.21 18.31
CA VAL A 41 0.13 4.03 18.37
C VAL A 41 -1.12 3.15 18.33
N VAL A 42 -1.19 2.17 17.44
CA VAL A 42 -2.35 1.25 17.36
C VAL A 42 -2.48 0.45 18.66
N SER A 43 -1.37 -0.09 19.18
CA SER A 43 -1.36 -0.88 20.42
C SER A 43 -1.88 -0.08 21.61
N PHE A 44 -1.54 1.21 21.70
CA PHE A 44 -2.06 2.10 22.74
C PHE A 44 -3.59 2.19 22.73
N PHE A 45 -4.20 2.32 21.55
CA PHE A 45 -5.67 2.34 21.42
C PHE A 45 -6.31 0.96 21.64
N SER A 46 -5.60 -0.13 21.35
CA SER A 46 -6.11 -1.49 21.52
C SER A 46 -6.34 -1.86 23.00
N VAL A 47 -5.57 -1.29 23.94
CA VAL A 47 -5.71 -1.58 25.39
C VAL A 47 -7.13 -1.34 25.89
N PHE A 48 -7.86 -0.38 25.32
CA PHE A 48 -9.23 -0.04 25.73
C PHE A 48 -10.30 -1.02 25.22
N ARG A 49 -9.94 -2.00 24.37
CA ARG A 49 -10.88 -2.92 23.72
C ARG A 49 -10.41 -4.38 23.73
N PHE A 50 -9.34 -4.69 24.46
CA PHE A 50 -8.68 -5.99 24.37
C PHE A 50 -9.51 -7.15 24.95
N ASN A 51 -10.43 -6.87 25.88
CA ASN A 51 -11.21 -7.90 26.57
C ASN A 51 -12.50 -8.32 25.84
N GLU A 52 -12.77 -7.79 24.64
CA GLU A 52 -14.04 -8.03 23.93
C GLU A 52 -13.91 -8.98 22.73
N VAL A 53 -12.71 -9.53 22.45
CA VAL A 53 -12.46 -10.25 21.19
C VAL A 53 -11.70 -11.56 21.40
N GLU A 54 -12.35 -12.68 21.09
CA GLU A 54 -11.67 -13.97 20.93
C GLU A 54 -10.96 -14.03 19.57
N PHE A 55 -9.68 -14.40 19.58
CA PHE A 55 -8.89 -14.59 18.35
C PHE A 55 -8.46 -16.04 18.19
N PRO A 56 -9.13 -16.82 17.31
CA PRO A 56 -8.70 -18.17 16.98
C PRO A 56 -7.28 -18.19 16.37
N PRO A 57 -6.40 -19.14 16.73
CA PRO A 57 -5.02 -19.19 16.23
C PRO A 57 -4.89 -19.15 14.71
N LEU A 58 -5.82 -19.78 13.98
CA LEU A 58 -5.85 -19.74 12.53
C LEU A 58 -6.08 -18.31 11.99
N LYS A 59 -6.98 -17.55 12.62
CA LYS A 59 -7.24 -16.16 12.22
C LYS A 59 -6.02 -15.28 12.50
N ILE A 60 -5.33 -15.51 13.63
CA ILE A 60 -4.07 -14.83 13.93
C ILE A 60 -3.02 -15.11 12.86
N ALA A 61 -2.86 -16.38 12.45
CA ALA A 61 -1.88 -16.75 11.42
C ALA A 61 -2.17 -16.09 10.06
N ILE A 62 -3.43 -16.06 9.64
CA ILE A 62 -3.86 -15.39 8.39
C ILE A 62 -3.60 -13.88 8.47
N LEU A 63 -3.96 -13.24 9.58
CA LEU A 63 -3.75 -11.80 9.78
C LEU A 63 -2.26 -11.45 9.87
N ALA A 64 -1.45 -12.31 10.49
CA ALA A 64 0.00 -12.15 10.55
C ALA A 64 0.62 -12.21 9.15
N LEU A 65 0.18 -13.16 8.31
CA LEU A 65 0.62 -13.26 6.93
C LEU A 65 0.23 -12.02 6.11
N ALA A 66 -1.02 -11.54 6.25
CA ALA A 66 -1.47 -10.32 5.61
C ALA A 66 -0.65 -9.09 6.06
N GLY A 67 -0.31 -9.04 7.35
CA GLY A 67 0.57 -8.02 7.93
C GLY A 67 1.98 -8.04 7.34
N ILE A 68 2.61 -9.21 7.24
CA ILE A 68 3.94 -9.36 6.64
C ILE A 68 3.94 -8.92 5.17
N ILE A 69 2.96 -9.37 4.39
CA ILE A 69 2.89 -9.03 2.96
C ILE A 69 2.73 -7.51 2.78
N SER A 70 1.76 -6.89 3.45
CA SER A 70 1.45 -5.48 3.24
C SER A 70 2.37 -4.50 4.00
N TYR A 71 2.66 -4.74 5.28
CA TYR A 71 3.44 -3.84 6.12
C TYR A 71 4.95 -4.03 5.99
N THR A 72 5.42 -5.24 5.65
CA THR A 72 6.85 -5.46 5.40
C THR A 72 7.16 -5.27 3.92
N PHE A 73 6.67 -6.15 3.05
CA PHE A 73 7.03 -6.11 1.63
C PHE A 73 6.39 -4.91 0.92
N GLY A 74 5.07 -4.72 1.08
CA GLY A 74 4.34 -3.61 0.45
C GLY A 74 4.94 -2.25 0.75
N ARG A 75 5.17 -1.94 2.04
CA ARG A 75 5.82 -0.67 2.43
C ARG A 75 7.26 -0.56 1.97
N LEU A 76 8.07 -1.61 2.13
CA LEU A 76 9.49 -1.55 1.76
C LEU A 76 9.67 -1.24 0.27
N PHE A 77 8.93 -1.93 -0.60
CA PHE A 77 8.99 -1.68 -2.05
C PHE A 77 8.39 -0.32 -2.41
N THR A 78 7.28 0.07 -1.79
CA THR A 78 6.67 1.38 -2.01
C THR A 78 7.62 2.52 -1.63
N TYR A 79 8.29 2.44 -0.48
CA TYR A 79 9.20 3.49 -0.02
C TYR A 79 10.49 3.50 -0.84
N SER A 80 10.96 2.33 -1.29
CA SER A 80 12.09 2.22 -2.23
C SER A 80 11.77 2.84 -3.60
N SER A 81 10.53 2.68 -4.06
CA SER A 81 10.02 3.37 -5.24
C SER A 81 9.92 4.89 -4.99
N LEU A 82 9.39 5.28 -3.83
CA LEU A 82 9.22 6.68 -3.45
C LEU A 82 10.54 7.46 -3.45
N THR A 83 11.63 6.87 -2.96
CA THR A 83 12.95 7.51 -2.97
C THR A 83 13.53 7.61 -4.38
N SER A 84 13.27 6.62 -5.25
CA SER A 84 13.84 6.56 -6.60
C SER A 84 13.07 7.34 -7.67
N ILE A 85 11.74 7.36 -7.62
CA ILE A 85 10.89 7.97 -8.68
C ILE A 85 9.95 9.07 -8.18
N GLY A 86 10.02 9.41 -6.88
CA GLY A 86 9.19 10.45 -6.26
C GLY A 86 7.84 9.94 -5.78
N SER A 87 7.23 10.68 -4.84
CA SER A 87 6.00 10.26 -4.16
C SER A 87 4.83 10.07 -5.12
N SER A 88 4.56 11.05 -5.99
CA SER A 88 3.43 11.00 -6.93
C SER A 88 3.50 9.76 -7.83
N ARG A 89 4.65 9.48 -8.44
CA ARG A 89 4.82 8.32 -9.33
C ARG A 89 4.81 7.00 -8.57
N ALA A 90 5.44 6.93 -7.41
CA ALA A 90 5.45 5.73 -6.58
C ALA A 90 4.02 5.33 -6.17
N PHE A 91 3.22 6.28 -5.68
CA PHE A 91 1.83 5.99 -5.27
C PHE A 91 0.91 5.70 -6.46
N SER A 92 1.10 6.37 -7.59
CA SER A 92 0.41 5.99 -8.84
C SER A 92 0.72 4.54 -9.22
N GLY A 93 1.98 4.12 -9.18
CA GLY A 93 2.35 2.72 -9.45
C GLY A 93 1.75 1.73 -8.45
N THR A 94 1.72 2.06 -7.15
CA THR A 94 1.07 1.20 -6.14
C THR A 94 -0.45 1.14 -6.28
N SER A 95 -1.07 2.02 -7.08
CA SER A 95 -2.50 1.96 -7.37
C SER A 95 -2.85 0.76 -8.27
N THR A 96 -1.86 0.06 -8.82
CA THR A 96 -2.00 -1.29 -9.39
C THR A 96 -2.56 -2.30 -8.39
N ARG A 97 -2.57 -2.00 -7.08
CA ARG A 97 -3.32 -2.77 -6.08
C ARG A 97 -4.80 -2.97 -6.48
N ILE A 98 -5.42 -2.02 -7.17
CA ILE A 98 -6.82 -2.14 -7.60
C ILE A 98 -6.98 -3.31 -8.58
N LEU A 99 -6.03 -3.43 -9.54
CA LEU A 99 -5.98 -4.54 -10.49
C LEU A 99 -5.76 -5.87 -9.75
N PHE A 100 -4.72 -5.93 -8.91
CA PHE A 100 -4.37 -7.17 -8.22
C PHE A 100 -5.45 -7.62 -7.25
N SER A 101 -6.03 -6.71 -6.47
CA SER A 101 -7.11 -7.01 -5.55
C SER A 101 -8.35 -7.52 -6.27
N SER A 102 -8.70 -6.93 -7.43
CA SER A 102 -9.83 -7.41 -8.24
C SER A 102 -9.57 -8.82 -8.77
N ILE A 103 -8.37 -9.11 -9.28
CA ILE A 103 -8.00 -10.43 -9.80
C ILE A 103 -7.96 -11.47 -8.66
N LEU A 104 -7.30 -11.15 -7.56
CA LEU A 104 -7.17 -12.05 -6.41
C LEU A 104 -8.52 -12.28 -5.73
N GLY A 105 -9.39 -11.26 -5.64
CA GLY A 105 -10.76 -11.40 -5.15
C GLY A 105 -11.60 -12.33 -6.03
N MET A 106 -11.51 -12.21 -7.36
CA MET A 106 -12.16 -13.16 -8.27
C MET A 106 -11.64 -14.60 -8.08
N LEU A 107 -10.32 -14.77 -8.03
CA LEU A 107 -9.69 -16.10 -8.01
C LEU A 107 -9.79 -16.80 -6.65
N ALA A 108 -9.56 -16.07 -5.56
CA ALA A 108 -9.47 -16.63 -4.22
C ALA A 108 -10.82 -16.59 -3.46
N LEU A 109 -11.67 -15.60 -3.75
CA LEU A 109 -12.93 -15.37 -3.03
C LEU A 109 -14.18 -15.59 -3.91
N GLY A 110 -14.02 -15.80 -5.22
CA GLY A 110 -15.12 -16.00 -6.15
C GLY A 110 -15.94 -14.73 -6.41
N GLU A 111 -15.35 -13.54 -6.19
CA GLU A 111 -16.00 -12.27 -6.46
C GLU A 111 -16.33 -12.10 -7.94
N LYS A 112 -17.38 -11.33 -8.26
CA LYS A 112 -17.72 -10.99 -9.65
C LYS A 112 -17.17 -9.60 -9.97
N MET A 113 -16.36 -9.49 -11.02
CA MET A 113 -15.91 -8.19 -11.49
C MET A 113 -17.04 -7.47 -12.23
N SER A 114 -17.46 -6.34 -11.69
CA SER A 114 -18.43 -5.46 -12.35
C SER A 114 -17.77 -4.68 -13.49
N LEU A 115 -18.60 -4.18 -14.41
CA LEU A 115 -18.10 -3.39 -15.54
C LEU A 115 -17.41 -2.11 -15.08
N GLU A 116 -17.90 -1.49 -14.00
CA GLU A 116 -17.35 -0.28 -13.40
C GLU A 116 -15.94 -0.50 -12.83
N ILE A 117 -15.73 -1.63 -12.14
CA ILE A 117 -14.41 -2.01 -11.62
C ILE A 117 -13.44 -2.27 -12.77
N ALA A 118 -13.90 -2.96 -13.82
CA ALA A 118 -13.09 -3.22 -15.01
C ALA A 118 -12.67 -1.92 -15.70
N LEU A 119 -13.60 -0.99 -15.93
CA LEU A 119 -13.33 0.31 -16.54
C LEU A 119 -12.37 1.16 -15.68
N GLY A 120 -12.61 1.22 -14.37
CA GLY A 120 -11.71 1.93 -13.44
C GLY A 120 -10.30 1.36 -13.44
N THR A 121 -10.17 0.03 -13.50
CA THR A 121 -8.89 -0.66 -13.58
C THR A 121 -8.15 -0.34 -14.89
N ILE A 122 -8.85 -0.35 -16.03
CA ILE A 122 -8.28 0.04 -17.33
C ILE A 122 -7.79 1.49 -17.30
N LEU A 123 -8.61 2.43 -16.80
CA LEU A 123 -8.23 3.84 -16.68
C LEU A 123 -7.00 4.03 -15.79
N MET A 124 -6.89 3.27 -14.69
CA MET A 124 -5.71 3.30 -13.81
C MET A 124 -4.46 2.79 -14.54
N ILE A 125 -4.55 1.70 -15.31
CA ILE A 125 -3.43 1.18 -16.12
C ILE A 125 -3.00 2.21 -17.16
N LEU A 126 -3.94 2.87 -17.84
CA LEU A 126 -3.64 3.92 -18.81
C LEU A 126 -2.96 5.12 -18.16
N GLY A 127 -3.43 5.54 -16.97
CA GLY A 127 -2.79 6.60 -16.19
C GLY A 127 -1.34 6.23 -15.82
N LEU A 128 -1.11 5.00 -15.37
CA LEU A 128 0.24 4.51 -15.07
C LEU A 128 1.12 4.47 -16.32
N TYR A 129 0.58 4.04 -17.45
CA TYR A 129 1.30 4.03 -18.72
C TYR A 129 1.77 5.43 -19.11
N ILE A 130 0.88 6.43 -19.06
CA ILE A 130 1.21 7.83 -19.32
C ILE A 130 2.35 8.29 -18.41
N PHE A 131 2.26 8.02 -17.10
CA PHE A 131 3.35 8.35 -16.18
C PHE A 131 4.66 7.67 -16.56
N SER A 132 4.63 6.42 -17.02
CA SER A 132 5.84 5.66 -17.39
C SER A 132 6.56 6.14 -18.66
N THR A 133 5.92 6.97 -19.49
CA THR A 133 6.52 7.46 -20.75
C THR A 133 7.62 8.50 -20.56
N GLU A 134 7.70 9.12 -19.37
CA GLU A 134 8.81 10.01 -19.01
C GLU A 134 10.08 9.21 -18.64
N LYS A 135 11.27 9.81 -18.71
CA LYS A 135 12.53 9.16 -18.26
C LYS A 135 12.44 8.82 -16.76
N ILE A 136 12.06 7.59 -16.47
CA ILE A 136 11.87 7.06 -15.12
C ILE A 136 12.79 5.86 -14.91
N SER A 137 13.29 5.72 -13.69
CA SER A 137 14.02 4.51 -13.28
C SER A 137 13.11 3.29 -13.38
N ALA A 138 13.41 2.37 -14.31
CA ALA A 138 12.67 1.12 -14.48
C ALA A 138 12.61 0.32 -13.18
N LYS A 139 13.69 0.33 -12.38
CA LYS A 139 13.75 -0.32 -11.07
C LYS A 139 12.75 0.30 -10.09
N GLY A 140 12.64 1.63 -10.06
CA GLY A 140 11.69 2.32 -9.19
C GLY A 140 10.23 2.05 -9.58
N LEU A 141 9.94 1.97 -10.88
CA LEU A 141 8.61 1.58 -11.37
C LEU A 141 8.28 0.12 -11.03
N ALA A 142 9.24 -0.80 -11.19
CA ALA A 142 9.05 -2.19 -10.78
C ALA A 142 8.72 -2.30 -9.28
N TYR A 143 9.43 -1.55 -8.43
CA TYR A 143 9.15 -1.51 -6.99
C TYR A 143 7.77 -0.95 -6.64
N SER A 144 7.24 0.04 -7.36
CA SER A 144 5.87 0.51 -7.09
C SER A 144 4.82 -0.52 -7.50
N ILE A 145 5.03 -1.25 -8.60
CA ILE A 145 4.12 -2.32 -9.05
C ILE A 145 4.17 -3.50 -8.05
N ILE A 146 5.35 -3.91 -7.59
CA ILE A 146 5.51 -4.96 -6.57
C ILE A 146 4.84 -4.51 -5.26
N GLY A 147 5.00 -3.25 -4.87
CA GLY A 147 4.29 -2.68 -3.72
C GLY A 147 2.77 -2.71 -3.90
N GLY A 148 2.29 -2.40 -5.12
CA GLY A 148 0.87 -2.52 -5.48
C GLY A 148 0.35 -3.95 -5.37
N PHE A 149 1.11 -4.95 -5.85
CA PHE A 149 0.77 -6.37 -5.70
C PHE A 149 0.66 -6.78 -4.24
N ALA A 150 1.61 -6.39 -3.40
CA ALA A 150 1.59 -6.72 -1.97
C ALA A 150 0.46 -6.02 -1.18
N TYR A 151 -0.13 -4.94 -1.73
CA TYR A 151 -1.30 -4.27 -1.14
C TYR A 151 -2.63 -4.74 -1.71
N GLY A 152 -2.64 -5.45 -2.84
CA GLY A 152 -3.85 -5.93 -3.53
C GLY A 152 -4.36 -7.21 -2.92
#